data_AF-A0A3A9Y8R2-F1
#
_entry.id   AF-A0A3A9Y8R2-F1
#
_cell.length_a   1.000
_cell.length_b   1.000
_cell.length_c   1.000
_cell.angle_alpha   90.00
_cell.angle_beta   90.00
_cell.angle_gamma   90.00
#
_symmetry.space_group_name_H-M   'P 1'
#
loop_
_entity.id
_entity.type
_entity.pdbx_description
1 polymer ?
#
loop_
_entity_poly.entity_id
_entity_poly.type
_entity_poly.pdbx_seq_one_letter_code
_entity_poly.pdbx_strand_id
1 'polypeptide(L)'
;METWRVVAAVIIGPAVSLVGVALASNFRGVTEWHVRRSSSAASVLQRVPPWRWLPDVPHGERLARFILLGRVMGVAFAVAGAMILVTVCYSALTGQPMQTAK
;
A
#
# COMPACT_ATOMS: atom_id res chain seq x y z
N MET A 1 5.17 12.62 27.62
CA MET A 1 5.29 11.46 26.71
C MET A 1 5.08 11.89 25.25
N GLU A 2 5.58 13.07 24.84
CA GLU A 2 5.26 13.67 23.51
C GLU A 2 6.35 13.35 22.45
N THR A 3 7.62 13.27 22.88
CA THR A 3 8.78 13.14 22.00
C THR A 3 8.80 11.86 21.18
N TRP A 4 8.42 10.72 21.77
CA TRP A 4 8.38 9.45 21.05
C TRP A 4 7.33 9.43 19.94
N ARG A 5 6.21 10.17 20.08
CA ARG A 5 5.16 10.28 19.06
C ARG A 5 5.66 11.04 17.84
N VAL A 6 6.39 12.14 18.07
CA VAL A 6 7.02 12.92 17.01
C VAL A 6 8.07 12.09 16.28
N VAL A 7 8.94 11.39 17.01
CA VAL A 7 9.94 10.48 16.41
C VAL A 7 9.26 9.38 15.60
N ALA A 8 8.22 8.74 16.14
CA ALA A 8 7.45 7.73 15.43
C ALA A 8 6.84 8.28 14.14
N ALA A 9 6.21 9.47 14.19
CA ALA A 9 5.58 10.07 13.01
C ALA A 9 6.61 10.51 11.94
N VAL A 10 7.79 11.00 12.34
CA VAL A 10 8.89 11.35 11.44
C VAL A 10 9.50 10.11 10.76
N ILE A 11 9.45 8.94 11.40
CA ILE A 11 9.93 7.69 10.80
C ILE A 11 8.84 7.03 9.95
N ILE A 12 7.62 6.92 10.49
CA ILE A 12 6.49 6.22 9.87
C ILE A 12 5.95 6.99 8.68
N GLY A 13 5.81 8.32 8.77
CA GLY A 13 5.28 9.17 7.70
C GLY A 13 6.03 9.00 6.36
N PRO A 14 7.36 9.18 6.33
CA PRO A 14 8.16 8.94 5.14
C PRO A 14 8.15 7.49 4.70
N ALA A 15 8.26 6.52 5.62
CA ALA A 15 8.25 5.10 5.28
C ALA A 15 6.94 4.71 4.56
N VAL A 16 5.79 5.09 5.13
CA VAL A 16 4.47 4.83 4.54
C VAL A 16 4.31 5.57 3.21
N SER A 17 4.77 6.81 3.13
CA SER A 17 4.73 7.59 1.88
C SER A 17 5.53 6.91 0.76
N LEU A 18 6.77 6.52 1.05
CA LEU A 18 7.68 5.89 0.09
C LEU A 18 7.17 4.53 -0.36
N VAL A 19 6.65 3.72 0.57
CA VAL A 19 6.01 2.43 0.25
C VAL A 19 4.79 2.66 -0.65
N GLY A 20 3.96 3.66 -0.34
CA GLY A 20 2.81 4.03 -1.15
C GLY A 20 3.20 4.45 -2.58
N VAL A 21 4.19 5.32 -2.72
CA VAL A 21 4.73 5.74 -4.03
C VAL A 21 5.32 4.57 -4.80
N ALA A 22 6.04 3.67 -4.14
CA ALA A 22 6.61 2.48 -4.77
C ALA A 22 5.53 1.54 -5.31
N LEU A 23 4.44 1.35 -4.56
CA LEU A 23 3.26 0.59 -5.00
C LEU A 23 2.51 1.29 -6.14
N ALA A 24 2.29 2.60 -6.03
CA ALA A 24 1.58 3.41 -7.02
C ALA A 24 2.30 3.47 -8.37
N SER A 25 3.63 3.54 -8.34
CA SER A 25 4.47 3.60 -9.53
C SER A 25 4.85 2.22 -10.10
N ASN A 26 4.46 1.12 -9.45
CA ASN A 26 4.97 -0.21 -9.75
C ASN A 26 6.51 -0.21 -9.82
N PHE A 27 7.15 0.19 -8.73
CA PHE A 27 8.59 0.39 -8.68
C PHE A 27 9.35 -0.85 -9.14
N ARG A 28 10.12 -0.71 -10.23
CA ARG A 28 10.89 -1.78 -10.88
C ARG A 28 10.07 -3.01 -11.31
N GLY A 29 8.75 -2.89 -11.49
CA GLY A 29 7.92 -4.02 -11.91
C GLY A 29 7.68 -5.06 -10.81
N VAL A 30 8.05 -4.79 -9.56
CA VAL A 30 7.95 -5.76 -8.45
C VAL A 30 6.49 -6.16 -8.19
N THR A 31 5.57 -5.20 -8.25
CA THR A 31 4.14 -5.46 -8.02
C THR A 31 3.58 -6.34 -9.13
N GLU A 32 3.92 -6.05 -10.39
CA GLU A 32 3.55 -6.88 -11.54
C GLU A 32 4.14 -8.29 -11.46
N TRP A 33 5.41 -8.41 -11.06
CA TRP A 33 6.07 -9.69 -10.89
C TRP A 33 5.39 -10.55 -9.81
N HIS A 34 5.07 -9.95 -8.66
CA HIS A 34 4.34 -10.64 -7.59
C HIS A 34 2.95 -11.09 -8.05
N VAL A 35 2.19 -10.23 -8.73
CA VAL A 35 0.85 -10.60 -9.21
C VAL A 35 0.93 -11.71 -10.26
N ARG A 36 1.90 -11.67 -11.19
CA ARG A 36 2.13 -12.76 -12.15
C ARG A 36 2.46 -14.06 -11.42
N ARG A 37 3.36 -14.03 -10.44
CA ARG A 37 3.74 -15.21 -9.66
C ARG A 37 2.55 -15.79 -8.88
N SER A 38 1.77 -14.95 -8.21
CA SER A 38 0.56 -15.37 -7.49
C SER A 38 -0.50 -15.94 -8.44
N SER A 39 -0.67 -15.36 -9.63
CA SER A 39 -1.60 -15.87 -10.64
C SER A 39 -1.19 -17.26 -11.14
N SER A 40 0.11 -17.50 -11.38
CA SER A 40 0.60 -18.82 -11.76
C SER A 40 0.45 -19.87 -10.66
N ALA A 41 0.57 -19.48 -9.38
CA ALA A 41 0.30 -20.39 -8.28
C ALA A 41 -1.20 -20.69 -8.16
N ALA A 42 -2.05 -19.69 -8.35
CA ALA A 42 -3.51 -19.85 -8.32
C ALA A 42 -4.03 -20.77 -9.43
N SER A 43 -3.46 -20.69 -10.64
CA SER A 43 -3.84 -21.59 -11.75
C SER A 43 -3.40 -23.04 -11.50
N VAL A 44 -2.30 -23.25 -10.76
CA VAL A 44 -1.93 -24.58 -10.27
C VAL A 44 -2.91 -25.06 -9.20
N LEU A 45 -3.29 -24.20 -8.24
CA LEU A 45 -4.26 -24.55 -7.20
C LEU A 45 -5.65 -24.89 -7.76
N GLN A 46 -6.10 -24.22 -8.83
CA GLN A 46 -7.37 -24.52 -9.51
C GLN A 46 -7.45 -25.96 -10.03
N ARG A 47 -6.33 -26.68 -10.14
CA ARG A 47 -6.32 -28.10 -10.52
C ARG A 47 -6.78 -29.03 -9.39
N VAL A 48 -6.84 -28.55 -8.14
CA VAL A 48 -7.15 -29.35 -6.95
C VAL A 48 -8.46 -28.86 -6.30
N PRO A 49 -9.42 -29.74 -5.97
CA PRO A 49 -10.59 -29.38 -5.17
C PRO A 49 -10.15 -28.85 -3.79
N PRO A 50 -10.78 -27.80 -3.22
CA PRO A 50 -12.01 -27.13 -3.62
C PRO A 50 -11.82 -25.97 -4.63
N TRP A 51 -10.59 -25.65 -5.02
CA TRP A 51 -10.27 -24.45 -5.80
C TRP A 51 -10.64 -24.54 -7.28
N ARG A 52 -11.00 -25.73 -7.76
CA ARG A 52 -11.52 -26.00 -9.12
C ARG A 52 -12.76 -25.18 -9.49
N TRP A 53 -13.53 -24.74 -8.50
CA TRP A 53 -14.74 -23.95 -8.69
C TRP A 53 -14.50 -22.45 -8.82
N LEU A 54 -13.25 -21.98 -8.71
CA LEU A 54 -12.97 -20.56 -8.91
C LEU A 54 -13.15 -20.19 -10.40
N PRO A 55 -13.87 -19.10 -10.70
CA PRO A 55 -14.11 -18.67 -12.06
C PRO A 55 -12.78 -18.43 -12.81
N ASP A 56 -12.69 -19.00 -14.01
CA ASP A 56 -11.56 -18.80 -14.92
C ASP A 56 -11.76 -17.47 -15.68
N VAL A 57 -11.50 -16.37 -14.98
CA VAL A 57 -11.54 -15.02 -15.55
C VAL A 57 -10.35 -14.87 -16.51
N PRO A 58 -10.49 -14.21 -17.67
CA PRO A 58 -9.37 -13.99 -18.59
C PRO A 58 -8.16 -13.43 -17.83
N HIS A 59 -7.04 -14.15 -17.88
CA HIS A 59 -5.87 -13.88 -17.04
C HIS A 59 -5.36 -12.44 -17.19
N GLY A 60 -5.48 -11.85 -18.38
CA GLY A 60 -5.09 -10.46 -18.65
C GLY A 60 -5.95 -9.42 -17.93
N GLU A 61 -7.27 -9.62 -17.87
CA GLU A 61 -8.22 -8.70 -17.24
C GLU A 61 -8.09 -8.71 -15.72
N ARG A 62 -7.87 -9.91 -15.15
CA ARG A 62 -7.64 -10.09 -13.72
C ARG A 62 -6.31 -9.46 -13.28
N LEU A 63 -5.26 -9.63 -14.09
CA LEU A 63 -3.96 -9.02 -13.85
C LEU A 63 -4.05 -7.48 -13.86
N ALA A 64 -4.70 -6.90 -14.87
CA ALA A 64 -4.88 -5.45 -14.97
C ALA A 64 -5.64 -4.89 -13.75
N ARG A 65 -6.69 -5.58 -13.30
CA ARG A 65 -7.47 -5.16 -12.11
C ARG A 65 -6.64 -5.24 -10.83
N PHE A 66 -5.81 -6.27 -10.66
CA PHE A 66 -4.91 -6.37 -9.50
C PHE A 66 -3.80 -5.31 -9.51
N ILE A 67 -3.25 -4.99 -10.67
CA ILE A 67 -2.27 -3.89 -10.80
C ILE A 67 -2.94 -2.57 -10.44
N LEU A 68 -4.14 -2.30 -10.96
CA LEU A 68 -4.90 -1.10 -10.64
C LEU A 68 -5.19 -1.01 -9.14
N LEU A 69 -5.64 -2.10 -8.52
CA LEU A 69 -5.89 -2.15 -7.07
C LEU A 69 -4.61 -1.86 -6.27
N GLY A 70 -3.49 -2.48 -6.64
CA GLY A 70 -2.19 -2.24 -6.01
C GLY A 70 -1.77 -0.77 -6.12
N ARG A 71 -2.02 -0.14 -7.27
CA ARG A 71 -1.75 1.29 -7.47
C ARG A 71 -2.65 2.18 -6.61
N VAL A 72 -3.95 1.90 -6.55
CA VAL A 72 -4.91 2.65 -5.73
C VAL A 72 -4.53 2.56 -4.25
N MET A 73 -4.20 1.37 -3.76
CA MET A 73 -3.69 1.20 -2.39
C MET A 73 -2.37 1.96 -2.18
N GLY A 74 -1.47 1.92 -3.16
CA GLY A 74 -0.23 2.71 -3.13
C GLY A 74 -0.50 4.21 -3.00
N VAL A 75 -1.43 4.76 -3.77
CA VAL A 75 -1.84 6.17 -3.68
C VAL A 75 -2.43 6.47 -2.30
N ALA A 76 -3.29 5.60 -1.77
CA ALA A 76 -3.86 5.78 -0.44
C ALA A 76 -2.78 5.82 0.66
N PHE A 77 -1.79 4.92 0.59
CA PHE A 77 -0.64 4.93 1.51
C PHE A 77 0.22 6.18 1.33
N ALA A 78 0.47 6.62 0.09
CA ALA A 78 1.24 7.82 -0.18
C ALA A 78 0.59 9.07 0.45
N VAL A 79 -0.73 9.22 0.25
CA VAL A 79 -1.52 10.32 0.83
C VAL A 79 -1.53 10.23 2.35
N ALA A 80 -1.75 9.05 2.93
CA ALA A 80 -1.77 8.87 4.38
C ALA A 80 -0.41 9.26 5.02
N GLY A 81 0.69 8.80 4.43
CA GLY A 81 2.03 9.16 4.90
C GLY A 81 2.33 10.66 4.77
N ALA A 82 1.92 11.29 3.66
CA ALA A 82 2.05 12.72 3.46
C ALA A 82 1.24 13.52 4.49
N MET A 83 0.00 13.08 4.77
CA MET A 83 -0.83 13.69 5.80
C MET A 83 -0.17 13.62 7.18
N ILE A 84 0.39 12.47 7.57
CA ILE A 84 1.14 12.34 8.84
C ILE A 84 2.26 13.38 8.93
N LEU A 85 3.02 13.55 7.84
CA LEU A 85 4.11 14.54 7.78
C LEU A 85 3.60 15.97 7.89
N VAL A 86 2.49 16.31 7.21
CA VAL A 86 1.85 17.62 7.30
C VAL A 86 1.42 17.90 8.74
N THR A 87 0.79 16.94 9.42
CA THR A 87 0.35 17.14 10.81
C THR A 87 1.54 17.35 11.76
N VAL A 88 2.64 16.61 11.56
CA VAL A 88 3.88 16.79 12.34
C VAL A 88 4.45 18.19 12.12
N CYS A 89 4.61 18.59 10.85
CA CYS A 89 5.21 19.85 10.49
C CYS A 89 4.39 21.02 11.02
N TYR A 90 3.06 20.96 10.85
CA TYR A 90 2.15 21.96 11.39
C TYR A 90 2.26 22.08 12.92
N SER A 91 2.20 20.95 13.63
CA SER A 91 2.31 20.92 15.11
C SER A 91 3.64 21.50 15.59
N ALA A 92 4.74 21.20 14.91
CA ALA A 92 6.07 21.72 15.23
C ALA A 92 6.18 23.23 15.01
N LEU A 93 5.54 23.76 13.95
CA LEU A 93 5.55 25.19 13.64
C LEU A 93 4.64 26.02 14.56
N THR A 94 3.50 25.46 14.97
CA THR A 94 2.50 26.19 15.79
C THR A 94 2.62 25.92 17.28
N GLY A 95 3.51 25.00 17.71
CA GLY A 95 3.65 24.59 19.11
C GLY A 95 2.39 23.93 19.69
N GLN A 96 1.46 23.48 18.83
CA GLN A 96 0.23 22.82 19.23
C GLN A 96 0.50 21.33 19.44
N PRO A 97 -0.03 20.70 20.50
CA PRO A 97 0.10 19.26 20.70
C PRO A 97 -0.63 18.50 19.58
N MET A 98 -0.05 17.40 19.13
CA MET A 98 -0.65 16.56 18.07
C MET A 98 -2.02 16.04 18.52
N GLN A 99 -3.10 16.57 17.95
CA GLN A 99 -4.43 15.98 18.12
C GLN A 99 -4.51 14.68 17.34
N THR A 100 -4.45 13.56 18.06
CA THR A 100 -4.86 12.26 17.53
C THR A 100 -6.37 12.12 17.72
N ALA A 101 -7.09 11.82 16.64
CA ALA A 101 -8.49 11.39 16.74
C ALA A 101 -8.58 10.23 17.75
N LYS A 102 -9.55 10.33 18.66
CA LYS A 102 -9.83 9.32 19.70
C LYS A 102 -10.28 8.00 19.09
#